data_AF-A0A836BZ09-F1
#
_entry.id   AF-A0A836BZ09-F1
#
_cell.length_a   1.000
_cell.length_b   1.000
_cell.length_c   1.000
_cell.angle_alpha   90.00
_cell.angle_beta   90.00
_cell.angle_gamma   90.00
#
_symmetry.space_group_name_H-M   'P 1'
#
loop_
_entity.id
_entity.type
_entity.pdbx_description
1 polymer ?
#
loop_
_entity_poly.entity_id
_entity_poly.type
_entity_poly.pdbx_seq_one_letter_code
_entity_poly.pdbx_strand_id
1 'polypeptide(L)'
;MGSSGQKKLFGSWFKDEAGASPSWLFVAPTDKTPNKKAIVKVACIPVGKHARDKHAQCHADLALKYAKIYLAIEKLAEDCGLTDIIPKIWVDWVHAVIPEVGYHIRWLGLWMEMVEGISLENLVRLGNPMMHPDDLLDILHNKVNHTQTIRAAIFDLLTSQNDRHAQNIFINGDGSVRLIDNERAFYENHILAADSILLPTTKKYTINVMENAWIHKFRNWGDKVPQCWANVALLFDYRCYVPDGKIGKNLPADVGQCLAKISKMTPAAVQQEYGLPYPHMAEALYNRSKAMYEEGFEYALTQGYPRNPNPWRYKFTPPCCKIKHTDTYRCAHDWSPDTAIPFGDPITGGPWKHDRKDLGTYEGGTVF
;
A
#
# COMPACT_ATOMS: atom_id res chain seq x y z
N MET A 1 -13.25 29.48 -5.98
CA MET A 1 -13.87 28.35 -5.28
C MET A 1 -13.90 27.19 -6.26
N GLY A 2 -13.16 26.10 -5.99
CA GLY A 2 -13.20 24.91 -6.84
C GLY A 2 -14.57 24.25 -6.76
N SER A 3 -15.11 23.77 -7.87
CA SER A 3 -16.29 22.90 -7.87
C SER A 3 -16.03 21.70 -6.97
N SER A 4 -17.04 21.26 -6.21
CA SER A 4 -17.00 20.02 -5.41
C SER A 4 -16.30 18.89 -6.17
N GLY A 5 -15.26 18.29 -5.58
CA GLY A 5 -14.52 17.19 -6.20
C GLY A 5 -13.33 17.59 -7.06
N GLN A 6 -12.87 18.85 -7.03
CA GLN A 6 -11.61 19.28 -7.65
C GLN A 6 -10.65 19.91 -6.64
N LYS A 7 -9.36 19.59 -6.77
CA LYS A 7 -8.27 20.12 -5.95
C LYS A 7 -7.20 20.73 -6.85
N LYS A 8 -6.61 21.85 -6.43
CA LYS A 8 -5.45 22.45 -7.11
C LYS A 8 -4.19 22.07 -6.35
N LEU A 9 -3.30 21.32 -6.98
CA LEU A 9 -2.00 20.89 -6.43
C LEU A 9 -0.94 21.06 -7.51
N PHE A 10 0.29 21.41 -7.11
CA PHE A 10 1.41 21.60 -8.06
C PHE A 10 1.10 22.50 -9.27
N GLY A 11 0.25 23.51 -9.10
CA GLY A 11 -0.18 24.40 -10.19
C GLY A 11 -1.29 23.84 -11.09
N SER A 12 -1.66 22.57 -10.96
CA SER A 12 -2.62 21.85 -11.81
C SER A 12 -3.90 21.46 -11.06
N TRP A 13 -4.97 21.21 -11.81
CA TRP A 13 -6.26 20.77 -11.26
C TRP A 13 -6.42 19.26 -11.39
N PHE A 14 -6.87 18.64 -10.30
CA PHE A 14 -7.11 17.21 -10.20
C PHE A 14 -8.54 16.97 -9.75
N LYS A 15 -9.18 15.94 -10.32
CA LYS A 15 -10.50 15.48 -9.89
C LYS A 15 -10.34 14.38 -8.86
N ASP A 16 -11.17 14.38 -7.84
CA ASP A 16 -11.22 13.25 -6.90
C ASP A 16 -11.62 11.96 -7.66
N GLU A 17 -10.93 10.86 -7.37
CA GLU A 17 -11.23 9.56 -7.96
C GLU A 17 -12.48 8.95 -7.33
N ALA A 18 -13.27 8.25 -8.14
CA ALA A 18 -14.33 7.40 -7.63
C ALA A 18 -13.70 6.20 -6.91
N GLY A 19 -13.79 6.15 -5.59
CA GLY A 19 -13.30 5.02 -4.79
C GLY A 19 -14.13 3.76 -5.03
N ALA A 20 -13.47 2.59 -5.04
CA ALA A 20 -14.10 1.28 -5.24
C ALA A 20 -14.51 0.58 -3.94
N SER A 21 -14.43 1.27 -2.79
CA SER A 21 -14.73 0.64 -1.50
C SER A 21 -16.17 0.13 -1.46
N PRO A 22 -16.44 -1.10 -0.97
CA PRO A 22 -17.81 -1.58 -0.78
C PRO A 22 -18.53 -0.90 0.39
N SER A 23 -17.80 -0.33 1.35
CA SER A 23 -18.38 0.34 2.52
C SER A 23 -18.77 1.78 2.25
N TRP A 24 -19.82 2.28 2.90
CA TRP A 24 -20.16 3.70 2.83
C TRP A 24 -19.08 4.55 3.49
N LEU A 25 -18.66 5.60 2.78
CA LEU A 25 -17.68 6.58 3.23
C LEU A 25 -18.37 7.94 3.28
N PHE A 26 -18.28 8.60 4.42
CA PHE A 26 -18.84 9.93 4.62
C PHE A 26 -17.74 10.89 5.06
N VAL A 27 -17.85 12.16 4.67
CA VAL A 27 -17.10 13.24 5.32
C VAL A 27 -17.92 13.72 6.51
N ALA A 28 -17.34 13.74 7.70
CA ALA A 28 -18.00 14.18 8.92
C ALA A 28 -17.17 15.23 9.67
N PRO A 29 -17.82 16.19 10.35
CA PRO A 29 -17.12 17.12 11.24
C PRO A 29 -16.59 16.38 12.49
N THR A 30 -15.44 16.80 13.00
CA THR A 30 -14.87 16.29 14.25
C THR A 30 -13.90 17.29 14.86
N ASP A 31 -13.66 17.21 16.17
CA ASP A 31 -12.61 17.99 16.86
C ASP A 31 -11.29 17.22 17.00
N LYS A 32 -11.25 15.95 16.56
CA LYS A 32 -10.08 15.06 16.71
C LYS A 32 -9.00 15.26 15.64
N THR A 33 -9.25 16.09 14.63
CA THR A 33 -8.33 16.37 13.53
C THR A 33 -8.12 17.88 13.34
N PRO A 34 -6.95 18.33 12.87
CA PRO A 34 -6.66 19.75 12.67
C PRO A 34 -7.61 20.45 11.68
N ASN A 35 -8.01 19.75 10.62
CA ASN A 35 -8.92 20.26 9.58
C ASN A 35 -10.41 20.19 9.97
N LYS A 36 -10.70 19.82 11.23
CA LYS A 36 -12.06 19.65 11.78
C LYS A 36 -12.95 18.68 11.00
N LYS A 37 -12.35 17.79 10.21
CA LYS A 37 -13.03 16.83 9.33
C LYS A 37 -12.39 15.46 9.39
N ALA A 38 -13.20 14.44 9.16
CA ALA A 38 -12.77 13.05 9.10
C ALA A 38 -13.52 12.31 7.99
N ILE A 39 -12.92 11.23 7.54
CA ILE A 39 -13.61 10.20 6.76
C ILE A 39 -14.19 9.19 7.74
N VAL A 40 -15.48 8.87 7.58
CA VAL A 40 -16.17 7.88 8.40
C VAL A 40 -16.60 6.73 7.52
N LYS A 41 -16.02 5.56 7.79
CA LYS A 41 -16.40 4.30 7.17
C LYS A 41 -17.47 3.63 8.02
N VAL A 42 -18.64 3.43 7.43
CA VAL A 42 -19.79 2.82 8.10
C VAL A 42 -20.11 1.50 7.42
N ALA A 43 -20.08 0.43 8.20
CA ALA A 43 -20.49 -0.89 7.78
C ALA A 43 -21.98 -1.12 8.03
N CYS A 44 -22.54 -2.18 7.42
CA CYS A 44 -23.88 -2.68 7.73
C CYS A 44 -25.04 -1.72 7.46
N ILE A 45 -24.92 -0.86 6.45
CA ILE A 45 -26.03 -0.02 5.99
C ILE A 45 -26.93 -0.87 5.08
N PRO A 46 -28.23 -1.08 5.40
CA PRO A 46 -29.15 -1.92 4.62
C PRO A 46 -29.68 -1.21 3.35
N VAL A 47 -28.93 -0.24 2.82
CA VAL A 47 -29.27 0.53 1.62
C VAL A 47 -28.09 0.46 0.66
N GLY A 48 -28.38 0.13 -0.61
CA GLY A 48 -27.40 0.13 -1.68
C GLY A 48 -26.85 1.54 -1.94
N LYS A 49 -25.57 1.62 -2.32
CA LYS A 49 -24.90 2.90 -2.64
C LYS A 49 -25.48 3.56 -3.89
N HIS A 50 -25.84 2.74 -4.87
CA HIS A 50 -26.53 3.17 -6.06
C HIS A 50 -27.93 2.54 -6.12
N ALA A 51 -28.88 3.21 -6.78
CA ALA A 51 -30.26 2.75 -6.89
C ALA A 51 -30.42 1.34 -7.50
N ARG A 52 -29.40 0.84 -8.19
CA ARG A 52 -29.36 -0.50 -8.81
C ARG A 52 -28.55 -1.52 -8.03
N ASP A 53 -27.85 -1.11 -6.97
CA ASP A 53 -27.04 -2.02 -6.18
C ASP A 53 -27.92 -2.89 -5.29
N LYS A 54 -27.60 -4.18 -5.21
CA LYS A 54 -28.21 -5.06 -4.22
C LYS A 54 -27.91 -4.53 -2.81
N HIS A 55 -28.87 -4.67 -1.90
CA HIS A 55 -28.64 -4.41 -0.48
C HIS A 55 -27.41 -5.17 -0.01
N ALA A 56 -26.39 -4.45 0.49
CA ALA A 56 -25.21 -5.09 1.03
C ALA A 56 -25.62 -5.93 2.25
N GLN A 57 -25.31 -7.23 2.24
CA GLN A 57 -25.48 -8.06 3.43
C GLN A 57 -24.55 -7.55 4.53
N CYS A 58 -25.11 -7.31 5.71
CA CYS A 58 -24.29 -6.94 6.87
C CYS A 58 -23.52 -8.17 7.35
N HIS A 59 -22.20 -8.06 7.35
CA HIS A 59 -21.30 -9.01 7.99
C HIS A 59 -20.65 -8.32 9.20
N ALA A 60 -21.38 -8.28 10.32
CA ALA A 60 -20.95 -7.57 11.53
C ALA A 60 -19.58 -8.06 12.04
N ASP A 61 -19.33 -9.37 12.00
CA ASP A 61 -18.05 -9.96 12.40
C ASP A 61 -16.88 -9.48 11.52
N LEU A 62 -17.13 -9.34 10.22
CA LEU A 62 -16.14 -8.83 9.27
C LEU A 62 -15.87 -7.34 9.50
N ALA A 63 -16.92 -6.56 9.78
CA ALA A 63 -16.79 -5.15 10.14
C ALA A 63 -15.98 -4.95 11.42
N LEU A 64 -16.27 -5.75 12.46
CA LEU A 64 -15.51 -5.74 13.71
C LEU A 64 -14.06 -6.17 13.51
N LYS A 65 -13.81 -7.20 12.68
CA LYS A 65 -12.46 -7.62 12.28
C LYS A 65 -11.69 -6.46 11.67
N TYR A 66 -12.26 -5.79 10.67
CA TYR A 66 -11.58 -4.65 10.03
C TYR A 66 -11.35 -3.50 11.01
N ALA A 67 -12.32 -3.16 11.86
CA ALA A 67 -12.13 -2.13 12.88
C ALA A 67 -10.95 -2.44 13.81
N LYS A 68 -10.81 -3.71 14.27
CA LYS A 68 -9.67 -4.14 15.09
C LYS A 68 -8.33 -4.03 14.35
N ILE A 69 -8.29 -4.40 13.06
CA ILE A 69 -7.08 -4.27 12.24
C ILE A 69 -6.66 -2.80 12.15
N TYR A 70 -7.60 -1.90 11.86
CA TYR A 70 -7.34 -0.47 11.76
C TYR A 70 -6.89 0.16 13.08
N LEU A 71 -7.47 -0.25 14.22
CA LEU A 71 -7.02 0.20 15.53
C LEU A 71 -5.64 -0.35 15.90
N ALA A 72 -5.30 -1.57 15.48
CA ALA A 72 -3.96 -2.13 15.65
C ALA A 72 -2.92 -1.34 14.83
N ILE A 73 -3.28 -0.93 13.60
CA ILE A 73 -2.45 -0.08 12.75
C ILE A 73 -2.21 1.29 13.38
N GLU A 74 -3.25 1.92 13.94
CA GLU A 74 -3.12 3.20 14.67
C GLU A 74 -2.12 3.07 15.82
N LYS A 75 -2.34 2.10 16.72
CA LYS A 75 -1.47 1.91 17.88
C LYS A 75 -0.04 1.59 17.47
N LEU A 76 0.14 0.78 16.43
CA LEU A 76 1.47 0.47 15.90
C LEU A 76 2.13 1.71 15.26
N ALA A 77 1.37 2.54 14.55
CA ALA A 77 1.89 3.76 13.96
C ALA A 77 2.35 4.76 15.02
N GLU A 78 1.61 4.91 16.12
CA GLU A 78 2.03 5.71 17.28
C GLU A 78 3.30 5.13 17.93
N ASP A 79 3.31 3.83 18.25
CA ASP A 79 4.44 3.17 18.92
C ASP A 79 5.73 3.17 18.09
N CYS A 80 5.61 3.08 16.76
CA CYS A 80 6.75 3.02 15.84
C CYS A 80 7.12 4.37 15.18
N GLY A 81 6.46 5.47 15.54
CA GLY A 81 6.76 6.79 14.97
C GLY A 81 6.42 6.93 13.47
N LEU A 82 5.35 6.26 13.02
CA LEU A 82 4.87 6.23 11.63
C LEU A 82 3.61 7.08 11.41
N THR A 83 3.24 7.92 12.38
CA THR A 83 2.05 8.79 12.31
C THR A 83 2.16 9.89 11.23
N ASP A 84 3.36 10.11 10.69
CA ASP A 84 3.59 11.03 9.58
C ASP A 84 3.14 10.46 8.23
N ILE A 85 3.06 9.12 8.11
CA ILE A 85 2.60 8.43 6.89
C ILE A 85 1.24 7.76 7.05
N ILE A 86 0.85 7.37 8.26
CA ILE A 86 -0.44 6.71 8.53
C ILE A 86 -1.47 7.74 9.02
N PRO A 87 -2.70 7.78 8.48
CA PRO A 87 -3.76 8.62 9.02
C PRO A 87 -4.19 8.17 10.40
N LYS A 88 -4.48 9.14 11.28
CA LYS A 88 -5.07 8.86 12.59
C LYS A 88 -6.37 8.07 12.44
N ILE A 89 -6.56 6.99 13.18
CA ILE A 89 -7.77 6.15 13.12
C ILE A 89 -8.37 5.95 14.51
N TRP A 90 -9.70 6.02 14.62
CA TRP A 90 -10.42 5.73 15.85
C TRP A 90 -11.82 5.19 15.58
N VAL A 91 -12.49 4.72 16.64
CA VAL A 91 -13.90 4.32 16.60
C VAL A 91 -14.71 5.33 17.41
N ASP A 92 -15.85 5.75 16.88
CA ASP A 92 -16.76 6.67 17.56
C ASP A 92 -18.19 6.51 17.04
N TRP A 93 -19.16 7.03 17.80
CA TRP A 93 -20.57 7.04 17.42
C TRP A 93 -20.81 7.86 16.16
N VAL A 94 -21.63 7.30 15.28
CA VAL A 94 -22.21 8.02 14.13
C VAL A 94 -23.69 8.23 14.43
N HIS A 95 -24.12 9.48 14.46
CA HIS A 95 -25.52 9.86 14.53
C HIS A 95 -25.82 10.77 13.33
N ALA A 96 -26.30 10.17 12.24
CA ALA A 96 -26.47 10.88 10.97
C ALA A 96 -27.65 10.33 10.17
N VAL A 97 -28.08 11.11 9.18
CA VAL A 97 -29.08 10.72 8.18
C VAL A 97 -28.38 10.70 6.82
N ILE A 98 -28.48 9.58 6.10
CA ILE A 98 -27.93 9.49 4.75
C ILE A 98 -28.74 10.43 3.84
N PRO A 99 -28.09 11.41 3.17
CA PRO A 99 -28.77 12.32 2.25
C PRO A 99 -29.52 11.54 1.16
N GLU A 100 -30.67 12.07 0.72
CA GLU A 100 -31.53 11.52 -0.34
C GLU A 100 -32.20 10.16 -0.01
N VAL A 101 -31.63 9.38 0.89
CA VAL A 101 -32.16 8.09 1.35
C VAL A 101 -33.03 8.24 2.60
N GLY A 102 -32.67 9.16 3.50
CA GLY A 102 -33.37 9.35 4.78
C GLY A 102 -33.10 8.27 5.82
N TYR A 103 -32.14 7.35 5.59
CA TYR A 103 -31.81 6.29 6.53
C TYR A 103 -30.97 6.84 7.69
N HIS A 104 -31.40 6.57 8.93
CA HIS A 104 -30.70 7.00 10.14
C HIS A 104 -29.63 5.98 10.55
N ILE A 105 -28.40 6.45 10.67
CA ILE A 105 -27.27 5.71 11.24
C ILE A 105 -27.13 6.12 12.71
N ARG A 106 -27.14 5.13 13.61
CA ARG A 106 -27.00 5.30 15.07
C ARG A 106 -26.16 4.17 15.67
N TRP A 107 -24.92 4.04 15.22
CA TRP A 107 -23.98 3.03 15.72
C TRP A 107 -22.53 3.47 15.50
N LEU A 108 -21.58 2.64 15.94
CA LEU A 108 -20.16 2.92 15.83
C LEU A 108 -19.68 2.91 14.37
N GLY A 109 -18.98 3.97 13.97
CA GLY A 109 -18.25 4.06 12.70
C GLY A 109 -16.75 3.95 12.94
N LEU A 110 -16.02 3.58 11.88
CA LEU A 110 -14.57 3.71 11.84
C LEU A 110 -14.23 5.09 11.28
N TRP A 111 -13.63 5.93 12.11
CA TRP A 111 -13.26 7.29 11.78
C TRP A 111 -11.78 7.35 11.45
N MET A 112 -11.44 8.14 10.44
CA MET A 112 -10.07 8.29 9.96
C MET A 112 -9.82 9.77 9.66
N GLU A 113 -8.61 10.23 9.95
CA GLU A 113 -8.12 11.52 9.49
C GLU A 113 -8.29 11.63 7.98
N MET A 114 -8.88 12.74 7.54
CA MET A 114 -8.97 13.01 6.11
C MET A 114 -7.58 13.40 5.59
N VAL A 115 -7.01 12.52 4.78
CA VAL A 115 -5.71 12.74 4.14
C VAL A 115 -5.83 13.80 3.04
N GLU A 116 -4.97 14.81 3.12
CA GLU A 116 -4.84 15.82 2.07
C GLU A 116 -4.06 15.29 0.87
N GLY A 117 -4.26 15.91 -0.30
CA GLY A 117 -3.57 15.52 -1.53
C GLY A 117 -4.44 14.74 -2.52
N ILE A 118 -3.75 14.08 -3.45
CA ILE A 118 -4.27 13.22 -4.53
C ILE A 118 -3.51 11.91 -4.55
N SER A 119 -4.10 10.86 -5.11
CA SER A 119 -3.38 9.60 -5.26
C SER A 119 -2.23 9.72 -6.28
N LEU A 120 -1.23 8.85 -6.15
CA LEU A 120 -0.16 8.71 -7.14
C LEU A 120 -0.71 8.31 -8.51
N GLU A 121 -1.76 7.49 -8.58
CA GLU A 121 -2.41 7.14 -9.85
C GLU A 121 -3.00 8.38 -10.53
N ASN A 122 -3.62 9.27 -9.76
CA ASN A 122 -4.16 10.52 -10.26
C ASN A 122 -3.06 11.45 -10.78
N LEU A 123 -1.96 11.56 -10.03
CA LEU A 123 -0.81 12.36 -10.42
C LEU A 123 -0.18 11.84 -11.72
N VAL A 124 -0.08 10.52 -11.91
CA VAL A 124 0.66 9.90 -13.02
C VAL A 124 -0.21 9.65 -14.25
N ARG A 125 -1.50 9.31 -14.10
CA ARG A 125 -2.32 8.74 -15.18
C ARG A 125 -3.71 9.35 -15.34
N LEU A 126 -4.37 9.76 -14.24
CA LEU A 126 -5.78 10.17 -14.28
C LEU A 126 -6.01 11.70 -14.20
N GLY A 127 -4.94 12.49 -14.08
CA GLY A 127 -4.99 13.94 -14.15
C GLY A 127 -5.63 14.41 -15.47
N ASN A 128 -6.47 15.45 -15.39
CA ASN A 128 -7.14 16.01 -16.56
C ASN A 128 -7.06 17.56 -16.57
N PRO A 129 -6.15 18.15 -17.36
CA PRO A 129 -5.20 17.49 -18.26
C PRO A 129 -4.14 16.69 -17.49
N MET A 130 -3.54 15.69 -18.15
CA MET A 130 -2.38 14.99 -17.60
C MET A 130 -1.25 15.99 -17.35
N MET A 131 -0.50 15.76 -16.27
CA MET A 131 0.65 16.59 -15.95
C MET A 131 1.71 16.48 -17.05
N HIS A 132 2.38 17.60 -17.36
CA HIS A 132 3.52 17.58 -18.27
C HIS A 132 4.61 16.65 -17.70
N PRO A 133 5.24 15.79 -18.52
CA PRO A 133 6.22 14.82 -18.02
C PRO A 133 7.36 15.45 -17.21
N ASP A 134 7.87 16.61 -17.61
CA ASP A 134 8.94 17.30 -16.87
C ASP A 134 8.48 17.80 -15.50
N ASP A 135 7.25 18.31 -15.40
CA ASP A 135 6.68 18.75 -14.12
C ASP A 135 6.45 17.56 -13.19
N LEU A 136 5.96 16.44 -13.73
CA LEU A 136 5.77 15.20 -13.00
C LEU A 136 7.11 14.68 -12.45
N LEU A 137 8.14 14.63 -13.29
CA LEU A 137 9.47 14.19 -12.88
C LEU A 137 10.11 15.17 -11.89
N ASP A 138 9.90 16.48 -12.00
CA ASP A 138 10.36 17.45 -11.00
C ASP A 138 9.70 17.18 -9.64
N ILE A 139 8.38 16.98 -9.60
CA ILE A 139 7.66 16.66 -8.36
C ILE A 139 8.21 15.38 -7.74
N LEU A 140 8.29 14.31 -8.51
CA LEU A 140 8.67 12.99 -7.99
C LEU A 140 10.15 12.89 -7.60
N HIS A 141 11.06 13.57 -8.30
CA HIS A 141 12.48 13.58 -7.89
C HIS A 141 12.76 14.55 -6.74
N ASN A 142 12.19 15.75 -6.79
CA ASN A 142 12.69 16.88 -6.01
C ASN A 142 11.74 17.36 -4.91
N LYS A 143 10.43 17.08 -5.01
CA LYS A 143 9.44 17.57 -4.03
C LYS A 143 8.94 16.48 -3.10
N VAL A 144 8.74 15.26 -3.60
CA VAL A 144 8.27 14.14 -2.79
C VAL A 144 9.21 13.90 -1.59
N ASN A 145 8.62 13.72 -0.42
CA ASN A 145 9.35 13.44 0.80
C ASN A 145 9.87 11.99 0.80
N HIS A 146 11.14 11.83 0.43
CA HIS A 146 11.78 10.52 0.33
C HIS A 146 11.99 9.82 1.68
N THR A 147 12.07 10.57 2.78
CA THR A 147 12.07 9.97 4.13
C THR A 147 10.75 9.25 4.41
N GLN A 148 9.63 9.81 3.97
CA GLN A 148 8.32 9.18 4.09
C GLN A 148 8.19 7.96 3.16
N THR A 149 8.83 7.96 1.99
CA THR A 149 8.93 6.76 1.14
C THR A 149 9.63 5.60 1.85
N ILE A 150 10.73 5.87 2.56
CA ILE A 150 11.45 4.84 3.35
C ILE A 150 10.55 4.32 4.48
N ARG A 151 9.91 5.22 5.24
CA ARG A 151 8.98 4.84 6.32
C ARG A 151 7.79 4.05 5.79
N ALA A 152 7.31 4.37 4.60
CA ALA A 152 6.21 3.67 3.96
C ALA A 152 6.60 2.24 3.55
N ALA A 153 7.81 2.04 3.03
CA ALA A 153 8.35 0.69 2.78
C ALA A 153 8.50 -0.12 4.08
N ILE A 154 8.97 0.52 5.16
CA ILE A 154 9.03 -0.07 6.50
C ILE A 154 7.64 -0.50 6.97
N PHE A 155 6.65 0.38 6.89
CA PHE A 155 5.28 0.07 7.29
C PHE A 155 4.70 -1.10 6.49
N ASP A 156 4.82 -1.08 5.16
CA ASP A 156 4.24 -2.12 4.31
C ASP A 156 4.88 -3.49 4.59
N LEU A 157 6.21 -3.55 4.80
CA LEU A 157 6.88 -4.80 5.14
C LEU A 157 6.53 -5.28 6.56
N LEU A 158 6.54 -4.36 7.53
CA LEU A 158 6.26 -4.64 8.95
C LEU A 158 4.86 -5.21 9.15
N THR A 159 3.88 -4.65 8.43
CA THR A 159 2.46 -4.99 8.59
C THR A 159 1.97 -6.04 7.60
N SER A 160 2.84 -6.50 6.69
CA SER A 160 2.46 -7.38 5.59
C SER A 160 1.33 -6.82 4.73
N GLN A 161 1.46 -5.56 4.33
CA GLN A 161 0.52 -4.92 3.42
C GLN A 161 0.56 -5.61 2.05
N ASN A 162 -0.59 -6.14 1.60
CA ASN A 162 -0.74 -6.91 0.36
C ASN A 162 -1.49 -6.15 -0.75
N ASP A 163 -1.85 -4.90 -0.52
CA ASP A 163 -2.60 -4.11 -1.50
C ASP A 163 -2.06 -2.69 -1.70
N ARG A 164 -0.76 -2.46 -1.55
CA ARG A 164 -0.21 -1.12 -1.85
C ARG A 164 -0.01 -0.92 -3.35
N HIS A 165 -0.92 -0.18 -3.98
CA HIS A 165 -0.77 0.33 -5.35
C HIS A 165 -0.89 1.85 -5.40
N ALA A 166 -0.72 2.45 -6.58
CA ALA A 166 -0.64 3.91 -6.75
C ALA A 166 -1.89 4.68 -6.29
N GLN A 167 -3.08 4.06 -6.26
CA GLN A 167 -4.27 4.71 -5.73
C GLN A 167 -4.27 4.80 -4.18
N ASN A 168 -3.47 3.95 -3.53
CA ASN A 168 -3.39 3.85 -2.06
C ASN A 168 -2.22 4.66 -1.48
N ILE A 169 -1.58 5.50 -2.30
CA ILE A 169 -0.50 6.42 -1.89
C ILE A 169 -0.96 7.82 -2.26
N PHE A 170 -1.10 8.68 -1.28
CA PHE A 170 -1.48 10.07 -1.46
C PHE A 170 -0.27 10.97 -1.37
N ILE A 171 -0.22 11.99 -2.24
CA ILE A 171 0.82 13.00 -2.31
C ILE A 171 0.16 14.36 -2.17
N ASN A 172 0.61 15.15 -1.19
CA ASN A 172 0.14 16.51 -0.97
C ASN A 172 1.03 17.54 -1.68
N GLY A 173 0.56 18.79 -1.76
CA GLY A 173 1.25 19.87 -2.49
C GLY A 173 2.63 20.25 -1.94
N ASP A 174 2.91 19.92 -0.68
CA ASP A 174 4.21 20.07 -0.03
C ASP A 174 5.14 18.86 -0.26
N GLY A 175 4.68 17.86 -1.00
CA GLY A 175 5.41 16.62 -1.27
C GLY A 175 5.26 15.55 -0.19
N SER A 176 4.49 15.80 0.87
CA SER A 176 4.24 14.77 1.89
C SER A 176 3.49 13.57 1.32
N VAL A 177 3.85 12.39 1.80
CA VAL A 177 3.31 11.09 1.39
C VAL A 177 2.51 10.49 2.54
N ARG A 178 1.27 10.08 2.25
CA ARG A 178 0.37 9.43 3.21
C ARG A 178 -0.20 8.15 2.60
N LEU A 179 -0.35 7.11 3.43
CA LEU A 179 -0.82 5.81 3.02
C LEU A 179 -2.28 5.61 3.44
N ILE A 180 -3.16 5.36 2.48
CA ILE A 180 -4.57 5.06 2.74
C ILE A 180 -4.88 3.59 2.43
N ASP A 181 -6.12 3.20 2.71
CA ASP A 181 -6.68 1.86 2.43
C ASP A 181 -5.80 0.73 2.99
N ASN A 182 -5.47 0.84 4.27
CA ASN A 182 -4.58 -0.08 4.96
C ASN A 182 -5.30 -1.35 5.47
N GLU A 183 -6.51 -1.64 5.00
CA GLU A 183 -7.31 -2.79 5.48
C GLU A 183 -6.70 -4.16 5.17
N ARG A 184 -5.82 -4.19 4.16
CA ARG A 184 -5.09 -5.38 3.72
C ARG A 184 -3.78 -5.60 4.48
N ALA A 185 -3.38 -4.67 5.35
CA ALA A 185 -2.36 -4.94 6.37
C ALA A 185 -2.87 -5.99 7.36
N PHE A 186 -2.01 -6.91 7.77
CA PHE A 186 -2.28 -8.07 8.63
C PHE A 186 -3.28 -9.11 8.08
N TYR A 187 -4.10 -8.77 7.09
CA TYR A 187 -5.31 -9.53 6.73
C TYR A 187 -5.02 -10.96 6.22
N GLU A 188 -3.99 -11.13 5.42
CA GLU A 188 -3.66 -12.37 4.69
C GLU A 188 -2.32 -12.98 5.12
N ASN A 189 -1.80 -12.60 6.29
CA ASN A 189 -0.45 -12.93 6.75
C ASN A 189 -0.17 -14.44 6.93
N HIS A 190 -1.21 -15.27 6.92
CA HIS A 190 -1.09 -16.72 6.96
C HIS A 190 -0.72 -17.32 5.59
N ILE A 191 -0.89 -16.57 4.50
CA ILE A 191 -0.58 -16.97 3.12
C ILE A 191 0.46 -16.03 2.49
N LEU A 192 0.42 -14.74 2.82
CA LEU A 192 1.12 -13.67 2.11
C LEU A 192 2.02 -12.82 3.00
N ALA A 193 3.19 -12.45 2.47
CA ALA A 193 4.18 -11.65 3.18
C ALA A 193 3.98 -10.16 3.03
N ALA A 194 3.83 -9.69 1.79
CA ALA A 194 3.60 -8.32 1.38
C ALA A 194 3.45 -8.27 -0.15
N ASP A 195 2.67 -7.33 -0.67
CA ASP A 195 2.60 -7.01 -2.09
C ASP A 195 2.41 -5.50 -2.26
N SER A 196 3.50 -4.81 -2.62
CA SER A 196 3.59 -3.36 -2.54
C SER A 196 4.49 -2.77 -3.61
N ILE A 197 4.07 -1.67 -4.23
CA ILE A 197 4.93 -0.93 -5.16
C ILE A 197 6.18 -0.34 -4.49
N LEU A 198 6.22 -0.28 -3.15
CA LEU A 198 7.34 0.26 -2.36
C LEU A 198 8.42 -0.79 -2.08
N LEU A 199 8.08 -2.07 -2.27
CA LEU A 199 8.90 -3.19 -1.88
C LEU A 199 9.42 -3.94 -3.11
N PRO A 200 10.73 -3.89 -3.41
CA PRO A 200 11.30 -4.71 -4.45
C PRO A 200 11.04 -6.19 -4.15
N THR A 201 11.10 -7.05 -5.17
CA THR A 201 10.79 -8.50 -5.10
C THR A 201 9.29 -8.84 -4.98
N THR A 202 8.40 -7.86 -4.84
CA THR A 202 6.95 -8.08 -4.84
C THR A 202 6.34 -7.97 -6.24
N LYS A 203 5.13 -8.51 -6.42
CA LYS A 203 4.42 -8.49 -7.70
C LYS A 203 4.12 -7.06 -8.13
N LYS A 204 3.55 -6.23 -7.25
CA LYS A 204 3.18 -4.85 -7.56
C LYS A 204 4.38 -3.98 -7.92
N TYR A 205 5.52 -4.14 -7.23
CA TYR A 205 6.76 -3.48 -7.65
C TYR A 205 7.18 -3.95 -9.05
N THR A 206 7.20 -5.26 -9.29
CA THR A 206 7.67 -5.84 -10.56
C THR A 206 6.77 -5.47 -11.75
N ILE A 207 5.47 -5.25 -11.53
CA ILE A 207 4.55 -4.70 -12.54
C ILE A 207 5.01 -3.32 -13.04
N ASN A 208 5.57 -2.49 -12.16
CA ASN A 208 6.12 -1.18 -12.55
C ASN A 208 7.44 -1.30 -13.33
N VAL A 209 8.12 -2.45 -13.24
CA VAL A 209 9.33 -2.75 -14.02
C VAL A 209 8.99 -3.38 -15.37
N MET A 210 8.10 -4.37 -15.40
CA MET A 210 7.95 -5.31 -16.53
C MET A 210 6.54 -5.37 -17.13
N GLU A 211 5.63 -4.50 -16.68
CA GLU A 211 4.23 -4.43 -17.10
C GLU A 211 3.33 -5.54 -16.55
N ASN A 212 2.05 -5.16 -16.36
CA ASN A 212 1.03 -6.02 -15.75
C ASN A 212 0.79 -7.31 -16.54
N ALA A 213 0.76 -7.21 -17.87
CA ALA A 213 0.42 -8.34 -18.73
C ALA A 213 1.49 -9.45 -18.73
N TRP A 214 2.77 -9.06 -18.65
CA TRP A 214 3.88 -10.01 -18.51
C TRP A 214 3.85 -10.71 -17.15
N ILE A 215 3.73 -9.93 -16.08
CA ILE A 215 3.73 -10.45 -14.70
C ILE A 215 2.55 -11.37 -14.44
N HIS A 216 1.37 -11.04 -14.99
CA HIS A 216 0.19 -11.90 -14.89
C HIS A 216 0.11 -13.00 -15.96
N LYS A 217 1.09 -13.10 -16.86
CA LYS A 217 1.16 -14.12 -17.93
C LYS A 217 -0.11 -14.16 -18.78
N PHE A 218 -0.64 -12.99 -19.14
CA PHE A 218 -1.90 -12.92 -19.89
C PHE A 218 -1.78 -13.59 -21.26
N ARG A 219 -2.85 -14.30 -21.66
CA ARG A 219 -2.85 -15.10 -22.90
C ARG A 219 -2.51 -14.27 -24.14
N ASN A 220 -3.03 -13.06 -24.22
CA ASN A 220 -2.85 -12.15 -25.35
C ASN A 220 -1.46 -11.50 -25.39
N TRP A 221 -0.67 -11.61 -24.33
CA TRP A 221 0.70 -11.11 -24.30
C TRP A 221 1.68 -12.08 -24.96
N GLY A 222 1.43 -13.39 -24.83
CA GLY A 222 2.29 -14.43 -25.39
C GLY A 222 3.66 -14.45 -24.71
N ASP A 223 4.70 -14.71 -25.51
CA ASP A 223 6.12 -14.80 -25.12
C ASP A 223 6.91 -13.51 -25.36
N LYS A 224 6.22 -12.39 -25.63
CA LYS A 224 6.85 -11.10 -25.88
C LYS A 224 7.56 -10.59 -24.62
N VAL A 225 8.89 -10.51 -24.67
CA VAL A 225 9.68 -9.93 -23.58
C VAL A 225 9.32 -8.45 -23.41
N PRO A 226 9.03 -7.97 -22.19
CA PRO A 226 8.70 -6.57 -21.95
C PRO A 226 9.89 -5.67 -22.24
N GLN A 227 9.61 -4.45 -22.68
CA GLN A 227 10.66 -3.46 -22.97
C GLN A 227 11.19 -2.77 -21.71
N CYS A 228 10.58 -3.05 -20.55
CA CYS A 228 10.94 -2.49 -19.25
C CYS A 228 11.01 -0.96 -19.26
N TRP A 229 9.89 -0.32 -19.56
CA TRP A 229 9.78 1.12 -19.46
C TRP A 229 9.80 1.52 -17.98
N ALA A 230 10.67 2.46 -17.60
CA ALA A 230 10.82 2.87 -16.22
C ALA A 230 9.59 3.66 -15.76
N ASN A 231 8.55 2.96 -15.29
CA ASN A 231 7.34 3.61 -14.80
C ASN A 231 7.72 4.54 -13.64
N VAL A 232 7.20 5.77 -13.65
CA VAL A 232 7.55 6.80 -12.66
C VAL A 232 7.24 6.41 -11.22
N ALA A 233 6.32 5.45 -10.99
CA ALA A 233 6.09 4.87 -9.67
C ALA A 233 7.33 4.15 -9.08
N LEU A 234 8.32 3.79 -9.90
CA LEU A 234 9.61 3.25 -9.44
C LEU A 234 10.42 4.27 -8.63
N LEU A 235 10.10 5.57 -8.71
CA LEU A 235 10.69 6.59 -7.83
C LEU A 235 10.22 6.45 -6.38
N PHE A 236 9.33 5.52 -6.06
CA PHE A 236 9.01 5.14 -4.68
C PHE A 236 9.80 3.93 -4.17
N ASP A 237 10.82 3.47 -4.90
CA ASP A 237 11.78 2.48 -4.41
C ASP A 237 12.66 3.07 -3.30
N TYR A 238 12.53 2.58 -2.07
CA TYR A 238 13.30 3.09 -0.92
C TYR A 238 14.81 3.01 -1.13
N ARG A 239 15.29 2.07 -1.96
CA ARG A 239 16.72 1.84 -2.22
C ARG A 239 17.40 3.04 -2.86
N CYS A 240 16.62 3.95 -3.45
CA CYS A 240 17.14 5.19 -4.01
C CYS A 240 17.45 6.27 -2.98
N TYR A 241 17.00 6.08 -1.73
CA TYR A 241 16.99 7.11 -0.70
C TYR A 241 17.72 6.67 0.57
N VAL A 242 18.37 5.51 0.54
CA VAL A 242 19.16 4.97 1.65
C VAL A 242 20.60 4.71 1.19
N PRO A 243 21.59 4.85 2.09
CA PRO A 243 22.98 4.50 1.77
C PRO A 243 23.09 3.07 1.24
N ASP A 244 23.92 2.89 0.22
CA ASP A 244 24.20 1.59 -0.42
C ASP A 244 22.96 0.83 -0.95
N GLY A 245 21.82 1.51 -1.06
CA GLY A 245 20.55 0.91 -1.46
C GLY A 245 20.02 -0.15 -0.49
N LYS A 246 20.42 -0.09 0.78
CA LYS A 246 19.95 -1.01 1.83
C LYS A 246 19.63 -0.27 3.12
N ILE A 247 18.44 -0.54 3.66
CA ILE A 247 18.08 -0.12 5.03
C ILE A 247 18.87 -0.97 6.03
N GLY A 248 18.97 -2.29 5.81
CA GLY A 248 19.64 -3.20 6.73
C GLY A 248 19.09 -3.07 8.15
N LYS A 249 20.00 -2.90 9.12
CA LYS A 249 19.65 -2.61 10.52
C LYS A 249 19.63 -1.11 10.85
N ASN A 250 19.92 -0.24 9.87
CA ASN A 250 19.96 1.21 10.04
C ASN A 250 18.53 1.80 9.96
N LEU A 251 17.63 1.27 10.77
CA LEU A 251 16.25 1.72 10.85
C LEU A 251 16.19 3.12 11.49
N PRO A 252 15.17 3.93 11.16
CA PRO A 252 14.82 5.11 11.95
C PRO A 252 14.73 4.75 13.44
N ALA A 253 15.21 5.65 14.32
CA ALA A 253 15.42 5.32 15.74
C ALA A 253 14.13 4.92 16.47
N ASP A 254 13.02 5.61 16.17
CA ASP A 254 11.66 5.31 16.62
C ASP A 254 11.22 3.90 16.19
N VAL A 255 11.37 3.59 14.91
CA VAL A 255 11.09 2.26 14.36
C VAL A 255 11.96 1.20 15.05
N GLY A 256 13.27 1.43 15.15
CA GLY A 256 14.21 0.48 15.77
C GLY A 256 13.85 0.16 17.22
N GLN A 257 13.47 1.18 18.01
CA GLN A 257 13.00 1.00 19.39
C GLN A 257 11.70 0.19 19.45
N CYS A 258 10.75 0.49 18.57
CA CYS A 258 9.49 -0.24 18.45
C CYS A 258 9.73 -1.72 18.10
N LEU A 259 10.57 -2.01 17.10
CA LEU A 259 10.90 -3.40 16.73
C LEU A 259 11.63 -4.13 17.85
N ALA A 260 12.53 -3.46 18.57
CA ALA A 260 13.21 -4.00 19.74
C ALA A 260 12.26 -4.32 20.90
N LYS A 261 11.20 -3.52 21.07
CA LYS A 261 10.11 -3.78 22.03
C LYS A 261 9.34 -5.02 21.61
N ILE A 262 8.87 -5.08 20.37
CA ILE A 262 8.05 -6.19 19.86
C ILE A 262 8.85 -7.51 19.83
N SER A 263 10.13 -7.49 19.45
CA SER A 263 10.97 -8.70 19.37
C SER A 263 11.22 -9.38 20.71
N LYS A 264 11.02 -8.66 21.82
CA LYS A 264 11.11 -9.18 23.20
C LYS A 264 9.78 -9.68 23.75
N MET A 265 8.67 -9.47 23.05
CA MET A 265 7.34 -9.96 23.43
C MET A 265 7.13 -11.40 22.98
N THR A 266 6.09 -12.04 23.49
CA THR A 266 5.54 -13.27 22.88
C THR A 266 4.44 -12.91 21.88
N PRO A 267 4.11 -13.76 20.89
CA PRO A 267 2.98 -13.52 19.99
C PRO A 267 1.65 -13.23 20.71
N ALA A 268 1.38 -13.90 21.85
CA ALA A 268 0.20 -13.62 22.66
C ALA A 268 0.23 -12.22 23.29
N ALA A 269 1.39 -11.78 23.78
CA ALA A 269 1.57 -10.42 24.30
C ALA A 269 1.43 -9.37 23.19
N VAL A 270 1.95 -9.63 21.98
CA VAL A 270 1.75 -8.76 20.80
C VAL A 270 0.27 -8.68 20.45
N GLN A 271 -0.45 -9.80 20.47
CA GLN A 271 -1.88 -9.82 20.18
C GLN A 271 -2.66 -8.95 21.17
N GLN A 272 -2.37 -9.10 22.47
CA GLN A 272 -3.02 -8.33 23.52
C GLN A 272 -2.65 -6.84 23.44
N GLU A 273 -1.38 -6.54 23.24
CA GLU A 273 -0.87 -5.17 23.17
C GLU A 273 -1.53 -4.41 22.02
N TYR A 274 -1.52 -4.94 20.80
CA TYR A 274 -2.06 -4.24 19.63
C TYR A 274 -3.54 -4.52 19.35
N GLY A 275 -4.19 -5.39 20.13
CA GLY A 275 -5.60 -5.73 19.92
C GLY A 275 -5.88 -6.51 18.63
N LEU A 276 -4.89 -7.26 18.13
CA LEU A 276 -4.99 -7.99 16.87
C LEU A 276 -6.08 -9.08 16.95
N PRO A 277 -6.95 -9.21 15.93
CA PRO A 277 -8.12 -10.09 16.03
C PRO A 277 -7.79 -11.58 16.02
N TYR A 278 -6.63 -11.98 15.49
CA TYR A 278 -6.22 -13.39 15.38
C TYR A 278 -4.77 -13.64 15.78
N PRO A 279 -4.45 -14.83 16.33
CA PRO A 279 -3.09 -15.17 16.74
C PRO A 279 -2.05 -15.10 15.61
N HIS A 280 -2.39 -15.56 14.40
CA HIS A 280 -1.45 -15.57 13.27
C HIS A 280 -1.02 -14.16 12.84
N MET A 281 -1.87 -13.13 13.06
CA MET A 281 -1.50 -11.74 12.77
C MET A 281 -0.44 -11.24 13.75
N ALA A 282 -0.58 -11.60 15.02
CA ALA A 282 0.39 -11.24 16.05
C ALA A 282 1.70 -12.01 15.90
N GLU A 283 1.63 -13.29 15.51
CA GLU A 283 2.80 -14.09 15.15
C GLU A 283 3.55 -13.48 13.96
N ALA A 284 2.83 -13.04 12.92
CA ALA A 284 3.43 -12.36 11.77
C ALA A 284 4.11 -11.05 12.17
N LEU A 285 3.43 -10.17 12.94
CA LEU A 285 4.02 -8.92 13.40
C LEU A 285 5.26 -9.17 14.29
N TYR A 286 5.18 -10.13 15.21
CA TYR A 286 6.31 -10.53 16.05
C TYR A 286 7.49 -11.02 15.21
N ASN A 287 7.28 -12.02 14.34
CA ASN A 287 8.34 -12.62 13.54
C ASN A 287 8.96 -11.60 12.57
N ARG A 288 8.14 -10.73 11.97
CA ARG A 288 8.62 -9.68 11.08
C ARG A 288 9.45 -8.65 11.83
N SER A 289 8.97 -8.19 12.99
CA SER A 289 9.69 -7.23 13.83
C SER A 289 11.03 -7.80 14.29
N LYS A 290 11.02 -9.07 14.71
CA LYS A 290 12.23 -9.79 15.11
C LYS A 290 13.22 -9.92 13.95
N ALA A 291 12.78 -10.35 12.77
CA ALA A 291 13.65 -10.47 11.60
C ALA A 291 14.25 -9.11 11.18
N MET A 292 13.44 -8.05 11.14
CA MET A 292 13.91 -6.70 10.80
C MET A 292 14.91 -6.16 11.82
N TYR A 293 14.71 -6.45 13.11
CA TYR A 293 15.61 -6.02 14.19
C TYR A 293 16.92 -6.83 14.25
N GLU A 294 16.82 -8.16 14.19
CA GLU A 294 17.94 -9.07 14.41
C GLU A 294 18.78 -9.32 13.14
N GLU A 295 18.15 -9.30 11.96
CA GLU A 295 18.81 -9.65 10.69
C GLU A 295 18.82 -8.49 9.69
N GLY A 296 17.86 -7.56 9.79
CA GLY A 296 17.75 -6.37 8.95
C GLY A 296 16.59 -6.42 7.96
N PHE A 297 16.28 -5.27 7.37
CA PHE A 297 15.14 -5.05 6.48
C PHE A 297 15.11 -6.00 5.27
N GLU A 298 16.22 -6.11 4.52
CA GLU A 298 16.27 -6.91 3.29
C GLU A 298 16.21 -8.42 3.57
N TYR A 299 16.75 -8.86 4.71
CA TYR A 299 16.57 -10.23 5.17
C TYR A 299 15.10 -10.49 5.48
N ALA A 300 14.46 -9.59 6.23
CA ALA A 300 13.05 -9.72 6.54
C ALA A 300 12.21 -9.77 5.26
N LEU A 301 12.46 -8.89 4.29
CA LEU A 301 11.76 -8.85 3.00
C LEU A 301 11.81 -10.19 2.24
N THR A 302 12.96 -10.86 2.24
CA THR A 302 13.20 -12.03 1.38
C THR A 302 13.05 -13.37 2.08
N GLN A 303 13.42 -13.44 3.36
CA GLN A 303 13.53 -14.67 4.16
C GLN A 303 12.63 -14.66 5.41
N GLY A 304 12.31 -13.50 5.95
CA GLY A 304 11.53 -13.36 7.18
C GLY A 304 10.08 -13.85 7.01
N TYR A 305 9.50 -14.41 8.06
CA TYR A 305 8.10 -14.83 8.09
C TYR A 305 7.15 -13.64 8.34
N PRO A 306 5.96 -13.59 7.70
CA PRO A 306 5.47 -14.52 6.67
C PRO A 306 6.22 -14.37 5.34
N ARG A 307 6.22 -15.41 4.51
CA ARG A 307 6.85 -15.41 3.18
C ARG A 307 5.80 -15.47 2.10
N ASN A 308 6.01 -14.74 1.01
CA ASN A 308 5.16 -14.87 -0.17
C ASN A 308 5.25 -16.29 -0.74
N PRO A 309 4.19 -16.80 -1.36
CA PRO A 309 4.27 -18.06 -2.09
C PRO A 309 5.24 -17.91 -3.28
N ASN A 310 5.89 -19.00 -3.68
CA ASN A 310 6.92 -18.97 -4.73
C ASN A 310 6.49 -18.22 -6.01
N PRO A 311 5.26 -18.34 -6.54
CA PRO A 311 4.85 -17.59 -7.73
C PRO A 311 4.90 -16.06 -7.59
N TRP A 312 4.99 -15.54 -6.35
CA TRP A 312 5.01 -14.11 -6.03
C TRP A 312 6.34 -13.65 -5.41
N ARG A 313 7.40 -14.47 -5.49
CA ARG A 313 8.75 -14.11 -5.01
C ARG A 313 9.65 -13.80 -6.20
N TYR A 314 9.72 -12.52 -6.55
CA TYR A 314 10.50 -12.04 -7.70
C TYR A 314 11.95 -11.75 -7.31
N LYS A 315 12.88 -11.80 -8.27
CA LYS A 315 14.28 -11.38 -8.05
C LYS A 315 14.38 -9.89 -7.75
N PHE A 316 15.49 -9.44 -7.14
CA PHE A 316 15.77 -8.02 -7.11
C PHE A 316 16.05 -7.51 -8.53
N THR A 317 15.43 -6.38 -8.87
CA THR A 317 15.82 -5.61 -10.04
C THR A 317 16.74 -4.47 -9.62
N PRO A 318 17.68 -4.04 -10.47
CA PRO A 318 18.46 -2.83 -10.20
C PRO A 318 17.51 -1.65 -9.93
N PRO A 319 17.80 -0.76 -8.96
CA PRO A 319 16.94 0.37 -8.68
C PRO A 319 17.03 1.43 -9.80
N CYS A 320 15.91 2.11 -10.06
CA CYS A 320 15.83 3.19 -11.05
C CYS A 320 15.64 4.55 -10.34
N CYS A 321 16.73 5.11 -9.82
CA CYS A 321 16.67 6.27 -8.91
C CYS A 321 16.55 7.63 -9.58
N LYS A 322 16.63 7.65 -10.91
CA LYS A 322 16.41 8.85 -11.69
C LYS A 322 15.79 8.44 -13.01
N ILE A 323 14.66 9.06 -13.34
CA ILE A 323 13.94 8.82 -14.58
C ILE A 323 14.04 10.07 -15.45
N LYS A 324 14.14 9.88 -16.75
CA LYS A 324 14.03 10.94 -17.75
C LYS A 324 12.89 10.61 -18.70
N HIS A 325 12.27 11.65 -19.23
CA HIS A 325 11.29 11.53 -20.29
C HIS A 325 11.95 11.88 -21.62
N THR A 326 11.90 10.95 -22.57
CA THR A 326 12.28 11.19 -23.97
C THR A 326 11.03 11.08 -24.83
N ASP A 327 10.92 10.00 -25.59
CA ASP A 327 9.70 9.45 -26.19
C ASP A 327 8.82 8.71 -25.18
N THR A 328 9.44 8.19 -24.11
CA THR A 328 8.80 7.48 -23.00
C THR A 328 9.68 7.60 -21.76
N TYR A 329 9.22 7.07 -20.62
CA TYR A 329 10.00 7.07 -19.39
C TYR A 329 11.11 6.01 -19.42
N ARG A 330 12.33 6.44 -19.09
CA ARG A 330 13.56 5.63 -19.06
C ARG A 330 14.37 5.99 -17.84
N CYS A 331 15.10 5.03 -17.28
CA CYS A 331 16.12 5.37 -16.28
C CYS A 331 17.19 6.25 -16.91
N ALA A 332 17.71 7.19 -16.11
CA ALA A 332 18.74 8.13 -16.56
C ALA A 332 20.13 7.48 -16.65
N HIS A 333 20.32 6.31 -16.02
CA HIS A 333 21.51 5.46 -16.07
C HIS A 333 21.22 4.13 -16.76
N ASP A 334 22.28 3.37 -17.04
CA ASP A 334 22.17 2.02 -17.59
C ASP A 334 21.34 1.13 -16.66
N TRP A 335 20.19 0.70 -17.17
CA TRP A 335 19.21 -0.05 -16.41
C TRP A 335 18.70 -1.23 -17.24
N SER A 336 19.09 -2.43 -16.81
CA SER A 336 18.79 -3.68 -17.48
C SER A 336 18.20 -4.68 -16.48
N PRO A 337 16.92 -4.56 -16.11
CA PRO A 337 16.28 -5.51 -15.20
C PRO A 337 16.17 -6.89 -15.85
N ASP A 338 16.40 -7.95 -15.07
CA ASP A 338 16.19 -9.33 -15.49
C ASP A 338 14.68 -9.58 -15.68
N THR A 339 14.25 -9.89 -16.90
CA THR A 339 12.83 -10.08 -17.25
C THR A 339 12.28 -11.45 -16.86
N ALA A 340 13.09 -12.29 -16.20
CA ALA A 340 12.67 -13.57 -15.67
C ALA A 340 11.49 -13.40 -14.69
N ILE A 341 10.52 -14.31 -14.77
CA ILE A 341 9.38 -14.39 -13.83
C ILE A 341 9.28 -15.79 -13.19
N PRO A 342 8.74 -15.90 -11.95
CA PRO A 342 8.61 -17.18 -11.26
C PRO A 342 7.65 -18.16 -11.96
N PHE A 343 7.85 -19.46 -11.77
CA PHE A 343 6.84 -20.49 -12.08
C PHE A 343 5.60 -20.38 -11.18
N GLY A 344 4.45 -20.82 -11.70
CA GLY A 344 3.15 -20.84 -11.03
C GLY A 344 2.23 -19.67 -11.38
N ASP A 345 1.06 -19.63 -10.74
CA ASP A 345 0.00 -18.68 -11.05
C ASP A 345 0.18 -17.37 -10.24
N PRO A 346 0.45 -16.22 -10.90
CA PRO A 346 0.67 -14.94 -10.25
C PRO A 346 -0.61 -14.28 -9.71
N ILE A 347 -1.79 -14.80 -10.06
CA ILE A 347 -3.09 -14.33 -9.56
C ILE A 347 -3.44 -15.06 -8.27
N THR A 348 -3.21 -16.37 -8.21
CA THR A 348 -3.61 -17.19 -7.05
C THR A 348 -2.47 -17.51 -6.09
N GLY A 349 -1.22 -17.38 -6.52
CA GLY A 349 -0.03 -17.78 -5.74
C GLY A 349 0.18 -19.29 -5.71
N GLY A 350 -0.64 -20.05 -6.43
CA GLY A 350 -0.59 -21.51 -6.47
C GLY A 350 0.09 -22.08 -7.73
N PRO A 351 -0.01 -23.40 -7.92
CA PRO A 351 0.45 -24.05 -9.14
C PRO A 351 -0.22 -23.49 -10.39
N TRP A 352 0.47 -23.56 -11.53
CA TRP A 352 -0.09 -23.19 -12.82
C TRP A 352 -1.18 -24.19 -13.24
N LYS A 353 -2.42 -23.71 -13.41
CA LYS A 353 -3.61 -24.54 -13.75
C LYS A 353 -4.25 -24.19 -15.09
N HIS A 354 -3.58 -23.37 -15.90
CA HIS A 354 -4.09 -22.99 -17.22
C HIS A 354 -3.74 -24.04 -18.26
N ASP A 355 -4.54 -24.13 -19.32
CA ASP A 355 -4.38 -25.04 -20.46
C ASP A 355 -3.11 -24.78 -21.30
N ARG A 356 -2.59 -23.55 -21.23
CA ARG A 356 -1.36 -23.13 -21.90
C ARG A 356 -0.11 -23.38 -21.05
N LYS A 357 1.06 -23.34 -21.68
CA LYS A 357 2.36 -23.46 -21.00
C LYS A 357 2.56 -22.32 -19.98
N ASP A 358 3.15 -22.65 -18.84
CA ASP A 358 3.66 -21.65 -17.88
C ASP A 358 4.90 -20.95 -18.47
N LEU A 359 4.85 -19.62 -18.54
CA LEU A 359 5.94 -18.76 -19.00
C LEU A 359 6.98 -18.43 -17.91
N GLY A 360 6.81 -19.01 -16.72
CA GLY A 360 7.82 -18.97 -15.66
C GLY A 360 9.19 -19.47 -16.13
N THR A 361 10.24 -18.98 -15.47
CA THR A 361 11.64 -19.25 -15.84
C THR A 361 12.52 -19.65 -14.65
N TYR A 362 12.02 -19.49 -13.41
CA TYR A 362 12.71 -19.91 -12.19
C TYR A 362 11.72 -20.22 -11.07
N GLU A 363 12.16 -20.96 -10.06
CA GLU A 363 11.40 -21.15 -8.83
C GLU A 363 11.53 -19.91 -7.93
N GLY A 364 10.42 -19.25 -7.60
CA GLY A 364 10.49 -17.98 -6.89
C GLY A 364 11.14 -18.06 -5.51
N GLY A 365 11.99 -17.07 -5.24
CA GLY A 365 12.73 -16.95 -3.98
C GLY A 365 13.87 -17.95 -3.78
N THR A 366 14.29 -18.64 -4.84
CA THR A 366 15.58 -19.36 -4.90
C THR A 366 16.75 -18.44 -5.24
N VAL A 367 16.46 -17.26 -5.83
CA VAL A 367 17.45 -16.25 -6.21
C VAL A 367 16.88 -14.88 -5.83
N PHE A 368 17.69 -14.05 -5.19
CA PHE A 368 17.35 -12.67 -4.84
C PHE A 368 18.35 -11.72 -5.46
#